data_AF-A0A0T9Q1M2-F1
#
_entry.id   AF-A0A0T9Q1M2-F1
#
_cell.length_a   1.000
_cell.length_b   1.000
_cell.length_c   1.000
_cell.angle_alpha   90.00
_cell.angle_beta   90.00
_cell.angle_gamma   90.00
#
_symmetry.space_group_name_H-M   'P 1'
#
loop_
_entity.id
_entity.type
_entity.pdbx_description
1 polymer ?
#
loop_
_entity_poly.entity_id
_entity_poly.type
_entity_poly.pdbx_seq_one_letter_code
_entity_poly.pdbx_strand_id
1 'polypeptide(L)'
;MVLLELLSMLEILKMQTLIKDINSSDTDIIHFTLNGIPAKAMDYDHSICIGLFFIERKMISDSTIYSISLMLTVLEDTQDFALQLKSNYWWLWYRHTINDRSNINDEGQGLSIKLNKLNELVDIFNSLTTQLKAPKKRILGEYKIDVSKVTV
;
A
#
# COMPACT_ATOMS: atom_id res chain seq x y z
N MET A 1 14.11 -31.12 1.95
CA MET A 1 12.70 -30.84 1.63
C MET A 1 12.47 -29.35 1.82
N VAL A 2 13.18 -28.51 1.05
CA VAL A 2 13.23 -27.03 1.19
C VAL A 2 13.22 -26.35 -0.19
N LEU A 3 13.47 -27.10 -1.28
CA LEU A 3 13.54 -26.54 -2.63
C LEU A 3 12.19 -26.45 -3.36
N LEU A 4 11.14 -27.11 -2.87
CA LEU A 4 9.83 -27.14 -3.52
C LEU A 4 8.93 -25.96 -3.12
N GLU A 5 9.12 -25.37 -1.94
CA GLU A 5 8.26 -24.28 -1.42
C GLU A 5 8.63 -22.93 -2.04
N LEU A 6 9.92 -22.61 -2.19
CA LEU A 6 10.41 -21.38 -2.85
C LEU A 6 10.10 -21.32 -4.35
N LEU A 7 9.95 -22.46 -5.02
CA LEU A 7 9.50 -22.50 -6.41
C LEU A 7 8.07 -21.95 -6.53
N SER A 8 7.21 -22.17 -5.52
CA SER A 8 5.81 -21.74 -5.57
C SER A 8 5.64 -20.22 -5.56
N MET A 9 6.34 -19.48 -4.70
CA MET A 9 6.18 -18.02 -4.59
C MET A 9 6.69 -17.31 -5.84
N LEU A 10 7.90 -17.64 -6.29
CA LEU A 10 8.47 -17.00 -7.47
C LEU A 10 7.63 -17.30 -8.72
N GLU A 11 7.10 -18.52 -8.85
CA GLU A 11 6.22 -18.92 -9.95
C GLU A 11 4.90 -18.14 -9.91
N ILE A 12 4.25 -18.07 -8.74
CA ILE A 12 2.99 -17.33 -8.56
C ILE A 12 3.20 -15.84 -8.86
N LEU A 13 4.30 -15.22 -8.43
CA LEU A 13 4.62 -13.82 -8.72
C LEU A 13 4.89 -13.60 -10.21
N LYS A 14 5.57 -14.52 -10.90
CA LYS A 14 5.83 -14.46 -12.35
C LYS A 14 4.55 -14.57 -13.18
N MET A 15 3.48 -15.17 -12.65
CA MET A 15 2.18 -15.24 -13.32
C MET A 15 1.43 -13.89 -13.30
N GLN A 16 1.86 -12.94 -12.47
CA GLN A 16 1.13 -11.68 -12.28
C GLN A 16 1.54 -10.63 -13.31
N THR A 17 0.57 -10.13 -14.07
CA THR A 17 0.82 -9.13 -15.14
C THR A 17 1.26 -7.76 -14.62
N LEU A 18 0.88 -7.42 -13.39
CA LEU A 18 1.25 -6.15 -12.74
C LEU A 18 2.68 -6.17 -12.18
N ILE A 19 3.31 -7.35 -12.07
CA ILE A 19 4.63 -7.53 -11.49
C ILE A 19 5.69 -7.54 -12.60
N LYS A 20 6.75 -6.76 -12.41
CA LYS A 20 7.91 -6.65 -13.32
C LYS A 20 9.21 -6.61 -12.53
N ASP A 21 10.33 -6.73 -13.24
CA ASP A 21 11.69 -6.54 -12.70
C ASP A 21 12.00 -7.38 -11.44
N ILE A 22 11.53 -8.64 -11.44
CA ILE A 22 11.69 -9.54 -10.30
C ILE A 22 13.18 -9.87 -10.09
N ASN A 23 13.65 -9.64 -8.86
CA ASN A 23 14.98 -9.96 -8.39
C ASN A 23 14.92 -10.72 -7.05
N SER A 24 15.31 -11.99 -7.09
CA SER A 24 15.46 -12.86 -5.92
C SER A 24 16.95 -13.01 -5.61
N SER A 25 17.52 -12.04 -4.90
CA SER A 25 18.92 -12.11 -4.41
C SER A 25 19.01 -12.74 -3.02
N ASP A 26 17.89 -12.79 -2.30
CA ASP A 26 17.72 -13.42 -1.01
C ASP A 26 16.75 -14.60 -1.17
N THR A 27 16.90 -15.65 -0.36
CA THR A 27 15.98 -16.79 -0.40
C THR A 27 14.57 -16.38 0.01
N ASP A 28 14.44 -15.53 1.02
CA ASP A 28 13.13 -15.28 1.63
C ASP A 28 12.49 -13.95 1.18
N ILE A 29 13.26 -13.13 0.47
CA ILE A 29 12.84 -11.79 0.04
C ILE A 29 13.02 -11.63 -1.48
N ILE A 30 11.89 -11.44 -2.16
CA ILE A 30 11.87 -11.15 -3.59
C ILE A 30 11.52 -9.68 -3.78
N HIS A 31 12.41 -8.95 -4.45
CA HIS A 31 12.17 -7.55 -4.83
C HIS A 31 11.59 -7.50 -6.24
N PHE A 32 10.69 -6.55 -6.50
CA PHE A 32 10.07 -6.38 -7.81
C PHE A 32 9.44 -4.99 -7.94
N THR A 33 8.90 -4.70 -9.11
CA THR A 33 8.09 -3.52 -9.38
C THR A 33 6.63 -3.95 -9.54
N LEU A 34 5.70 -3.36 -8.75
CA LEU A 34 4.26 -3.52 -8.95
C LEU A 34 3.70 -2.25 -9.59
N ASN A 35 3.24 -2.34 -10.84
CA ASN A 35 2.69 -1.19 -11.59
C ASN A 35 3.57 0.08 -11.51
N GLY A 36 4.90 -0.09 -11.63
CA GLY A 36 5.86 1.02 -11.54
C GLY A 36 6.31 1.41 -10.12
N ILE A 37 5.76 0.79 -9.07
CA ILE A 37 6.08 1.08 -7.67
C ILE A 37 7.04 0.01 -7.13
N PRO A 38 8.14 0.41 -6.45
CA PRO A 38 9.01 -0.55 -5.79
C PRO A 38 8.24 -1.38 -4.75
N ALA A 39 8.39 -2.69 -4.83
CA ALA A 39 7.69 -3.64 -3.98
C ALA A 39 8.62 -4.78 -3.57
N LYS A 40 8.18 -5.54 -2.57
CA LYS A 40 8.82 -6.79 -2.21
C LYS A 40 7.82 -7.80 -1.66
N ALA A 41 8.11 -9.07 -1.82
CA ALA A 41 7.43 -10.17 -1.17
C ALA A 41 8.36 -10.78 -0.13
N MET A 42 7.80 -11.14 1.01
CA MET A 42 8.43 -11.98 2.02
C MET A 42 7.66 -13.29 2.11
N ASP A 43 8.39 -14.39 1.99
CA ASP A 43 7.83 -15.73 2.20
C ASP A 43 7.85 -16.07 3.69
N TYR A 44 6.75 -16.62 4.19
CA TYR A 44 6.63 -17.16 5.53
C TYR A 44 6.15 -18.62 5.49
N ASP A 45 6.40 -19.33 4.39
CA ASP A 45 5.99 -20.69 4.04
C ASP A 45 4.48 -20.85 3.80
N HIS A 46 3.65 -20.38 4.73
CA HIS A 46 2.19 -20.51 4.71
C HIS A 46 1.48 -19.21 4.31
N SER A 47 2.23 -18.13 4.11
CA SER A 47 1.68 -16.87 3.60
C SER A 47 2.75 -16.01 2.96
N ILE A 48 2.36 -15.28 1.92
CA ILE A 48 3.19 -14.28 1.26
C ILE A 48 2.77 -12.92 1.78
N CYS A 49 3.71 -12.16 2.32
CA CYS A 49 3.49 -10.75 2.63
C CYS A 49 4.06 -9.88 1.53
N ILE A 50 3.20 -9.16 0.81
CA ILE A 50 3.59 -8.23 -0.25
C ILE A 50 3.58 -6.81 0.31
N GLY A 51 4.73 -6.14 0.24
CA GLY A 51 4.92 -4.77 0.69
C GLY A 51 5.11 -3.82 -0.49
N LEU A 52 4.34 -2.74 -0.52
CA LEU A 52 4.53 -1.59 -1.40
C LEU A 52 5.28 -0.48 -0.70
N PHE A 53 6.25 0.11 -1.41
CA PHE A 53 7.02 1.23 -0.91
C PHE A 53 6.35 2.58 -1.20
N PHE A 54 6.01 3.34 -0.15
CA PHE A 54 5.59 4.74 -0.26
C PHE A 54 6.80 5.66 -0.04
N ILE A 55 7.26 6.29 -1.13
CA ILE A 55 8.58 6.94 -1.20
C ILE A 55 8.62 8.29 -0.47
N GLU A 56 7.49 9.00 -0.37
CA GLU A 56 7.52 10.39 0.09
C GLU A 56 7.03 10.54 1.53
N ARG A 57 7.99 10.55 2.47
CA ARG A 57 7.81 10.95 3.90
C ARG A 57 7.06 12.27 4.09
N LYS A 58 6.99 13.12 3.07
CA LYS A 58 6.32 14.43 3.07
C LYS A 58 4.90 14.42 2.51
N MET A 59 4.43 13.32 1.93
CA MET A 59 3.10 13.28 1.30
C MET A 59 1.96 13.07 2.30
N ILE A 60 2.20 12.35 3.39
CA ILE A 60 1.16 11.97 4.36
C ILE A 60 1.68 12.22 5.78
N SER A 61 0.91 12.93 6.61
CA SER A 61 1.26 13.17 8.02
C SER A 61 1.05 11.91 8.86
N ASP A 62 1.76 11.81 9.98
CA ASP A 62 1.63 10.69 10.93
C ASP A 62 0.17 10.51 11.41
N SER A 63 -0.56 11.62 11.59
CA SER A 63 -2.00 11.57 11.95
C SER A 63 -2.86 10.95 10.86
N THR A 64 -2.58 11.26 9.59
CA THR A 64 -3.31 10.68 8.46
C THR A 64 -2.97 9.20 8.32
N ILE A 65 -1.71 8.81 8.50
CA ILE A 65 -1.31 7.40 8.53
C ILE A 65 -2.00 6.64 9.65
N TYR A 66 -2.10 7.22 10.84
CA TYR A 66 -2.84 6.62 11.95
C TYR A 66 -4.32 6.41 11.60
N SER A 67 -4.98 7.41 11.03
CA SER A 67 -6.37 7.29 10.57
C SER A 67 -6.54 6.22 9.49
N ILE A 68 -5.62 6.14 8.52
CA ILE A 68 -5.64 5.10 7.49
C ILE A 68 -5.48 3.72 8.12
N SER A 69 -4.54 3.55 9.05
CA SER A 69 -4.32 2.29 9.73
C SER A 69 -5.58 1.83 10.47
N LEU A 70 -6.26 2.74 11.17
CA LEU A 70 -7.55 2.45 11.80
C LEU A 70 -8.61 2.04 10.77
N MET A 71 -8.74 2.75 9.65
CA MET A 71 -9.69 2.40 8.59
C MET A 71 -9.42 1.01 8.01
N LEU A 72 -8.15 0.67 7.76
CA LEU A 72 -7.77 -0.67 7.27
C LEU A 72 -8.14 -1.78 8.26
N THR A 73 -8.10 -1.49 9.56
CA THR A 73 -8.45 -2.47 10.61
C THR A 73 -9.96 -2.68 10.73
N VAL A 74 -10.76 -1.67 10.33
CA VAL A 74 -12.23 -1.67 10.48
C VAL A 74 -12.94 -2.27 9.26
N LEU A 75 -12.34 -2.19 8.08
CA LEU A 75 -12.91 -2.77 6.86
C LEU A 75 -12.53 -4.25 6.76
N GLU A 76 -13.53 -5.13 6.75
CA GLU A 76 -13.37 -6.59 6.71
C GLU A 76 -12.50 -7.04 5.53
N ASP A 77 -12.70 -6.42 4.36
CA ASP A 77 -11.94 -6.68 3.14
C ASP A 77 -10.45 -6.27 3.20
N THR A 78 -10.04 -5.52 4.23
CA THR A 78 -8.68 -5.01 4.39
C THR A 78 -7.97 -5.48 5.66
N GLN A 79 -8.52 -6.48 6.37
CA GLN A 79 -7.89 -7.00 7.60
C GLN A 79 -6.49 -7.59 7.37
N ASP A 80 -6.21 -8.06 6.15
CA ASP A 80 -4.90 -8.57 5.76
C ASP A 80 -3.88 -7.47 5.43
N PHE A 81 -4.30 -6.18 5.50
CA PHE A 81 -3.43 -5.05 5.19
C PHE A 81 -2.83 -4.45 6.46
N ALA A 82 -1.58 -4.00 6.36
CA ALA A 82 -0.92 -3.30 7.45
C ALA A 82 -0.08 -2.14 6.91
N LEU A 83 0.05 -1.07 7.69
CA LEU A 83 0.97 0.02 7.42
C LEU A 83 2.15 -0.06 8.39
N GLN A 84 3.37 -0.10 7.85
CA GLN A 84 4.59 -0.19 8.65
C GLN A 84 5.53 0.97 8.31
N LEU A 85 5.97 1.72 9.34
CA LEU A 85 7.06 2.66 9.21
C LEU A 85 8.38 1.91 9.28
N LYS A 86 9.23 2.03 8.26
CA LYS A 86 10.60 1.56 8.28
C LYS A 86 11.54 2.70 7.90
N SER A 87 12.34 3.14 8.88
CA SER A 87 13.22 4.30 8.77
C SER A 87 12.45 5.57 8.38
N ASN A 88 12.59 6.01 7.13
CA ASN A 88 11.98 7.24 6.62
C ASN A 88 10.81 6.96 5.66
N TYR A 89 10.37 5.71 5.55
CA TYR A 89 9.43 5.27 4.53
C TYR A 89 8.31 4.42 5.11
N TRP A 90 7.13 4.56 4.52
CA TRP A 90 5.97 3.74 4.86
C TRP A 90 5.83 2.59 3.87
N TRP A 91 5.49 1.42 4.40
CA TRP A 91 5.18 0.23 3.62
C TRP A 91 3.72 -0.13 3.84
N LEU A 92 2.96 -0.26 2.74
CA LEU A 92 1.66 -0.94 2.78
C LEU A 92 1.89 -2.40 2.51
N TRP A 93 1.61 -3.21 3.52
CA TRP A 93 1.68 -4.65 3.48
C TRP A 93 0.30 -5.23 3.20
N TYR A 94 0.28 -6.32 2.45
CA TYR A 94 -0.86 -7.20 2.27
C TYR A 94 -0.41 -8.64 2.49
N ARG A 95 -1.13 -9.40 3.30
CA ARG A 95 -0.88 -10.82 3.53
C ARG A 95 -1.79 -11.68 2.64
N HIS A 96 -1.17 -12.51 1.82
CA HIS A 96 -1.84 -13.57 1.07
C HIS A 96 -1.57 -14.91 1.75
N THR A 97 -2.59 -15.57 2.28
CA THR A 97 -2.42 -16.92 2.86
C THR A 97 -2.41 -17.94 1.73
N ILE A 98 -1.36 -18.76 1.65
CA ILE A 98 -1.30 -19.87 0.71
C ILE A 98 -2.01 -21.05 1.38
N ASN A 99 -2.93 -21.70 0.67
CA ASN A 99 -3.57 -22.92 1.16
C ASN A 99 -2.97 -24.13 0.43
N ASP A 100 -2.38 -25.06 1.18
CA ASP A 100 -1.73 -26.27 0.65
C ASP A 100 -2.66 -27.17 -0.17
N ARG A 101 -3.99 -26.96 -0.06
CA ARG A 101 -5.01 -27.69 -0.83
C ARG A 101 -5.37 -27.01 -2.15
N SER A 102 -4.95 -25.77 -2.38
CA SER A 102 -5.16 -25.04 -3.64
C SER A 102 -4.19 -25.53 -4.70
N ASN A 103 -4.59 -25.44 -5.98
CA ASN A 103 -3.62 -25.50 -7.06
C ASN A 103 -2.98 -24.11 -7.31
N ILE A 104 -1.85 -24.10 -8.00
CA ILE A 104 -1.08 -22.87 -8.28
C ILE A 104 -1.85 -21.82 -9.09
N ASN A 105 -2.81 -22.24 -9.94
CA ASN A 105 -3.61 -21.33 -10.74
C ASN A 105 -4.64 -20.59 -9.88
N ASP A 106 -5.27 -21.30 -8.93
CA ASP A 106 -6.24 -20.71 -8.01
C ASP A 106 -5.56 -19.68 -7.11
N GLU A 107 -4.36 -19.98 -6.61
CA GLU A 107 -3.52 -19.04 -5.86
C GLU A 107 -3.10 -17.84 -6.73
N GLY A 108 -2.74 -18.09 -7.99
CA GLY A 108 -2.41 -17.04 -8.95
C GLY A 108 -3.56 -16.07 -9.20
N GLN A 109 -4.79 -16.58 -9.33
CA GLN A 109 -5.99 -15.74 -9.47
C GLN A 109 -6.32 -14.98 -8.19
N GLY A 110 -6.27 -15.65 -7.03
CA GLY A 110 -6.51 -15.03 -5.73
C GLY A 110 -5.55 -13.86 -5.49
N LEU A 111 -4.26 -14.06 -5.80
CA LEU A 111 -3.26 -13.02 -5.70
C LEU A 111 -3.54 -11.86 -6.67
N SER A 112 -3.90 -12.14 -7.93
CA SER A 112 -4.21 -11.11 -8.93
C SER A 112 -5.33 -10.17 -8.47
N ILE A 113 -6.41 -10.71 -7.90
CA ILE A 113 -7.52 -9.91 -7.34
C ILE A 113 -6.99 -8.96 -6.27
N LYS A 114 -6.12 -9.45 -5.39
CA LYS A 114 -5.61 -8.68 -4.25
C LYS A 114 -4.59 -7.63 -4.69
N LEU A 115 -3.76 -7.92 -5.68
CA LEU A 115 -2.85 -6.95 -6.29
C LEU A 115 -3.61 -5.81 -6.96
N ASN A 116 -4.73 -6.10 -7.63
CA ASN A 116 -5.60 -5.06 -8.19
C ASN A 116 -6.18 -4.15 -7.11
N LYS A 117 -6.74 -4.72 -6.02
CA LYS A 117 -7.23 -3.93 -4.87
C LYS A 117 -6.14 -3.06 -4.26
N LEU A 118 -4.94 -3.61 -4.12
CA LEU A 118 -3.79 -2.91 -3.58
C LEU A 118 -3.34 -1.74 -4.51
N ASN A 119 -3.45 -1.91 -5.83
CA ASN A 119 -3.22 -0.82 -6.78
C ASN A 119 -4.31 0.28 -6.68
N GLU A 120 -5.59 -0.10 -6.53
CA GLU A 120 -6.68 0.87 -6.30
C GLU A 120 -6.48 1.69 -5.03
N LEU A 121 -6.01 1.06 -3.95
CA LEU A 121 -5.68 1.77 -2.69
C LEU A 121 -4.55 2.78 -2.89
N VAL A 122 -3.54 2.44 -3.69
CA VAL A 122 -2.47 3.39 -4.04
C VAL A 122 -3.04 4.60 -4.79
N ASP A 123 -3.93 4.39 -5.76
CA ASP A 123 -4.57 5.48 -6.50
C ASP A 123 -5.38 6.40 -5.56
N ILE A 124 -6.08 5.83 -4.58
CA ILE A 124 -6.76 6.60 -3.54
C ILE A 124 -5.76 7.43 -2.74
N PHE A 125 -4.64 6.86 -2.28
CA PHE A 125 -3.61 7.63 -1.56
C PHE A 125 -2.99 8.73 -2.41
N ASN A 126 -2.75 8.47 -3.70
CA ASN A 126 -2.25 9.49 -4.64
C ASN A 126 -3.28 10.61 -4.84
N SER A 127 -4.58 10.31 -4.84
CA SER A 127 -5.63 11.34 -4.93
C SER A 127 -5.71 12.22 -3.68
N LEU A 128 -5.52 11.65 -2.48
CA LEU A 128 -5.54 12.40 -1.22
C LEU A 128 -4.33 13.33 -1.10
N THR A 129 -3.18 12.87 -1.57
CA THR A 129 -1.93 13.64 -1.54
C THR A 129 -1.91 14.76 -2.59
N THR A 130 -2.56 14.59 -3.75
CA THR A 130 -2.74 15.68 -4.73
C THR A 130 -3.70 16.76 -4.22
N GLN A 131 -4.74 16.40 -3.46
CA GLN A 131 -5.60 17.39 -2.78
C GLN A 131 -4.84 18.18 -1.70
N LEU A 132 -3.88 17.56 -1.00
CA LEU A 132 -3.05 18.24 0.01
C LEU A 132 -1.98 19.17 -0.62
N LYS A 133 -1.49 18.85 -1.82
CA LYS A 133 -0.54 19.69 -2.58
C LYS A 133 -1.24 20.82 -3.35
N ALA A 134 -2.56 20.81 -3.48
CA ALA A 134 -3.30 21.94 -4.05
C ALA A 134 -3.13 23.16 -3.12
N PRO A 135 -2.72 24.34 -3.63
CA PRO A 135 -2.62 25.52 -2.80
C PRO A 135 -4.00 25.78 -2.22
N LYS A 136 -4.14 25.78 -0.88
CA LYS A 136 -5.33 26.26 -0.19
C LYS A 136 -5.73 27.55 -0.90
N LYS A 137 -6.85 27.53 -1.65
CA LYS A 137 -7.47 28.78 -2.11
C LYS A 137 -7.61 29.61 -0.84
N ARG A 138 -6.83 30.68 -0.73
CA ARG A 138 -7.07 31.71 0.28
C ARG A 138 -8.48 32.19 -0.01
N ILE A 139 -9.44 31.77 0.80
CA ILE A 139 -10.71 32.48 0.90
C ILE A 139 -10.33 33.78 1.61
N LEU A 140 -9.93 34.77 0.82
CA LEU A 140 -9.75 36.15 1.24
C LEU A 140 -10.89 36.95 0.63
N GLY A 141 -11.74 37.51 1.49
CA GLY A 141 -12.96 38.25 1.17
C GLY A 141 -14.18 37.42 1.54
N GLU A 142 -14.97 37.72 2.57
CA GLU A 142 -15.24 38.99 3.22
C GLU A 142 -15.55 38.74 4.71
N TYR A 143 -14.74 39.27 5.61
CA TYR A 143 -15.20 39.60 6.97
C TYR A 143 -15.09 41.11 7.10
N LYS A 144 -16.15 41.82 6.68
CA LYS A 144 -16.36 43.21 7.12
C LYS A 144 -16.81 43.16 8.57
N ILE A 145 -15.87 43.35 9.49
CA ILE A 145 -16.21 43.77 10.85
C ILE A 145 -16.40 45.28 10.77
N ASP A 146 -17.66 45.72 10.74
CA ASP A 146 -18.02 47.13 10.86
C ASP A 146 -18.00 47.50 12.35
N VAL A 147 -16.84 47.96 12.84
CA VAL A 147 -16.75 48.60 14.16
C VAL A 147 -16.91 50.10 13.94
N SER A 148 -18.16 50.55 14.00
CA SER A 148 -18.48 51.97 14.07
C SER A 148 -17.96 52.51 15.41
N LYS A 149 -16.96 53.38 15.34
CA LYS A 149 -16.58 54.27 16.44
C LYS A 149 -17.79 55.14 16.82
N VAL A 150 -18.14 55.15 18.10
CA VAL A 150 -18.71 56.34 18.74
C VAL A 150 -17.84 56.67 19.94
N THR A 151 -17.14 57.80 19.83
CA THR A 151 -16.47 58.54 20.90
C THR A 151 -17.49 59.44 21.60
N VAL A 152 -17.44 59.41 22.95
CA VAL A 152 -17.93 60.38 23.95
C VAL A 152 -19.33 60.96 23.76
#